data_AF-A0A9X0CGR8-F1
#
_entry.id   AF-A0A9X0CGR8-F1
#
_cell.length_a   1.000
_cell.length_b   1.000
_cell.length_c   1.000
_cell.angle_alpha   90.00
_cell.angle_beta   90.00
_cell.angle_gamma   90.00
#
_symmetry.space_group_name_H-M   'P 1'
#
loop_
_entity.id
_entity.type
_entity.pdbx_description
1 polymer ?
#
loop_
_entity_poly.entity_id
_entity_poly.type
_entity_poly.pdbx_seq_one_letter_code
_entity_poly.pdbx_strand_id
1 'polypeptide(L)'
;MNLFNRDWNVQSIVLCWIPYLVLVSSAREKQNGITVQNITHYEAVNYNVTDVHKQHLNAVNFAKNSVVTINLRAFQRNISLLLEQHKRLFWKDAKFRILLSDAEQNTGYDTRTAYTGTVKGDPESFVMGHILDGKFDGSFFAFGETFHLEPAERYIHSKTSFHSIIFPASNVQFNFSRIQRKMARFKYLQRLMVQATRKRIRRSSSLNTCAIHIAADHLFVKHVGSGSESATVAEMVYHVAMADKAFRATDFNQDGGPGDNIGFVIAAVTVFNDTKAEGSLESPQDIDIMPYLVKWSEIDHDSYCLALLFTYRDFSDGALGLAWVAEPDLESPGGICAKKVLLEESDEKMNFNTALVTFVNYGSRVPRKASVITVTHEFGHSFGSEHDPDTAECSPGGQAGNFVMYSRASDGNEPNNFLFSPCSKHRMSPIISMKGTQCFIAHNNGSYCGNKIVEEGEDCDCGRPEECPAVDKCCVARNDAIKVPGCTVRPGNQCSYVAGTCCTEECTFIPESQAHVCQAETECSLESTCKYPLIRSREGKFQQIDLGEIDRLIMCERRGA
;
A
#
# COMPACT_ATOMS: atom_id res chain seq x y z
N MET A 1 72.25 60.39 4.63
CA MET A 1 71.73 61.55 3.87
C MET A 1 70.21 61.49 3.95
N ASN A 2 69.60 62.48 4.62
CA ASN A 2 68.17 62.88 4.67
C ASN A 2 67.14 61.86 5.21
N LEU A 3 66.48 62.05 6.37
CA LEU A 3 65.56 63.09 6.89
C LEU A 3 64.07 62.90 6.51
N PHE A 4 63.21 63.03 7.54
CA PHE A 4 61.73 63.21 7.58
C PHE A 4 60.87 61.94 7.40
N ASN A 5 59.73 61.71 8.07
CA ASN A 5 59.07 62.21 9.31
C ASN A 5 57.79 61.36 9.51
N ARG A 6 57.42 61.08 10.77
CA ARG A 6 56.05 60.91 11.37
C ARG A 6 55.03 59.94 10.74
N ASP A 7 54.17 59.22 11.46
CA ASP A 7 53.90 58.85 12.87
C ASP A 7 52.71 57.83 12.72
N TRP A 8 52.48 56.77 13.50
CA TRP A 8 51.94 56.79 14.87
C TRP A 8 51.78 55.35 15.41
N ASN A 9 51.98 55.25 16.72
CA ASN A 9 51.43 54.33 17.70
C ASN A 9 51.97 52.89 17.88
N VAL A 10 52.81 52.83 18.91
CA VAL A 10 53.20 51.72 19.77
C VAL A 10 51.98 51.00 20.36
N GLN A 11 51.98 49.67 20.31
CA GLN A 11 51.30 48.87 21.33
C GLN A 11 52.22 47.75 21.84
N SER A 12 52.62 47.90 23.09
CA SER A 12 53.24 46.87 23.92
C SER A 12 52.17 45.93 24.48
N ILE A 13 52.39 44.64 24.26
CA ILE A 13 52.17 43.48 25.15
C ILE A 13 51.15 43.69 26.30
N VAL A 14 49.99 43.04 26.17
CA VAL A 14 49.16 42.58 27.30
C VAL A 14 48.72 41.14 27.02
N LEU A 15 48.91 40.28 28.02
CA LEU A 15 48.53 38.88 28.09
C LEU A 15 47.10 38.63 27.60
N CYS A 16 46.94 37.77 26.60
CA CYS A 16 45.65 37.16 26.28
C CYS A 16 45.72 35.67 26.57
N TRP A 17 45.08 35.28 27.68
CA TRP A 17 44.65 33.91 27.92
C TRP A 17 43.76 33.50 26.75
N ILE A 18 44.19 32.50 25.98
CA ILE A 18 43.31 31.83 25.03
C ILE A 18 42.49 30.83 25.86
N PRO A 19 41.17 31.03 26.04
CA PRO A 19 40.35 29.99 26.62
C PRO A 19 40.35 28.82 25.63
N TYR A 20 40.59 27.62 26.17
CA TYR A 20 40.29 26.34 25.55
C TYR A 20 39.04 26.48 24.66
N LEU A 21 39.25 26.45 23.35
CA LEU A 21 38.22 26.02 22.42
C LEU A 21 38.01 24.54 22.77
N VAL A 22 37.04 24.32 23.65
CA VAL A 22 36.38 23.02 23.78
C VAL A 22 35.80 22.77 22.40
N LEU A 23 36.58 22.08 21.57
CA LEU A 23 36.04 21.25 20.52
C LEU A 23 35.12 20.29 21.27
N VAL A 24 33.84 20.66 21.36
CA VAL A 24 32.77 19.69 21.51
C VAL A 24 32.85 18.89 20.23
N SER A 25 33.78 17.93 20.18
CA SER A 25 33.60 16.75 19.37
C SER A 25 32.24 16.25 19.82
N SER A 26 31.23 16.44 18.97
CA SER A 26 30.07 15.57 18.98
C SER A 26 30.63 14.17 18.86
N ALA A 27 30.88 13.56 20.02
CA ALA A 27 31.11 12.15 20.13
C ALA A 27 29.83 11.55 19.60
N ARG A 28 29.84 11.14 18.33
CA ARG A 28 28.90 10.17 17.78
C ARG A 28 29.13 8.91 18.61
N GLU A 29 28.44 8.83 19.74
CA GLU A 29 28.31 7.60 20.51
C GLU A 29 27.72 6.56 19.55
N LYS A 30 28.55 5.60 19.13
CA LYS A 30 28.07 4.30 18.68
C LYS A 30 27.22 3.75 19.82
N GLN A 31 25.91 3.96 19.80
CA GLN A 31 25.03 3.37 20.81
C GLN A 31 25.18 1.85 20.74
N ASN A 32 25.76 1.28 21.80
CA ASN A 32 25.82 -0.12 22.19
C ASN A 32 26.72 -1.13 21.45
N GLY A 33 27.44 -0.77 20.38
CA GLY A 33 28.46 -1.67 19.80
C GLY A 33 27.93 -3.00 19.22
N ILE A 34 26.61 -3.19 19.14
CA ILE A 34 25.96 -4.33 18.51
C ILE A 34 25.81 -4.00 17.03
N THR A 35 26.35 -4.86 16.16
CA THR A 35 26.23 -4.68 14.72
C THR A 35 24.96 -5.37 14.24
N VAL A 36 24.07 -4.63 13.60
CA VAL A 36 22.90 -5.17 12.92
C VAL A 36 23.25 -5.36 11.45
N GLN A 37 23.05 -6.57 10.93
CA GLN A 37 23.36 -6.87 9.53
C GLN A 37 22.57 -5.93 8.61
N ASN A 38 23.26 -5.36 7.60
CA ASN A 38 22.69 -4.49 6.57
C ASN A 38 22.11 -3.16 7.09
N ILE A 39 22.32 -2.78 8.36
CA ILE A 39 21.91 -1.48 8.90
C ILE A 39 23.13 -0.72 9.43
N THR A 40 23.49 0.38 8.76
CA THR A 40 24.71 1.15 9.11
C THR A 40 24.58 1.93 10.40
N HIS A 41 23.38 2.38 10.71
CA HIS A 41 23.10 3.19 11.89
C HIS A 41 21.65 2.99 12.33
N TYR A 42 21.47 2.82 13.64
CA TYR A 42 20.17 2.70 14.30
C TYR A 42 20.29 3.30 15.71
N GLU A 43 19.16 3.68 16.30
CA GLU A 43 19.05 4.05 17.70
C GLU A 43 18.23 3.00 18.47
N ALA A 44 18.62 2.75 19.72
CA ALA A 44 17.91 1.87 20.62
C ALA A 44 16.70 2.62 21.21
N VAL A 45 15.50 2.01 21.15
CA VAL A 45 14.25 2.64 21.58
C VAL A 45 13.58 1.81 22.67
N ASN A 46 13.13 2.51 23.71
CA ASN A 46 12.21 1.99 24.70
C ASN A 46 11.03 2.95 24.86
N TYR A 47 9.82 2.40 24.79
CA TYR A 47 8.58 3.08 25.17
C TYR A 47 7.77 2.16 26.09
N ASN A 48 6.69 2.65 26.68
CA ASN A 48 5.92 1.89 27.65
C ASN A 48 5.05 0.82 26.96
N VAL A 49 5.63 -0.36 26.67
CA VAL A 49 4.93 -1.47 26.00
C VAL A 49 3.68 -1.93 26.76
N THR A 50 3.69 -1.87 28.10
CA THR A 50 2.52 -2.25 28.91
C THR A 50 1.36 -1.27 28.72
N ASP A 51 1.67 0.02 28.60
CA ASP A 51 0.67 1.05 28.31
C ASP A 51 0.14 0.92 26.88
N VAL A 52 1.01 0.75 25.89
CA VAL A 52 0.61 0.52 24.49
C VAL A 52 -0.25 -0.74 24.36
N HIS A 53 0.10 -1.82 25.05
CA HIS A 53 -0.71 -3.04 25.06
C HIS A 53 -2.10 -2.82 25.67
N LYS A 54 -2.20 -2.06 26.78
CA LYS A 54 -3.50 -1.68 27.37
C LYS A 54 -4.32 -0.82 26.42
N GLN A 55 -3.70 0.17 25.77
CA GLN A 55 -4.36 1.01 24.76
C GLN A 55 -4.86 0.16 23.58
N HIS A 56 -4.07 -0.80 23.10
CA HIS A 56 -4.46 -1.76 22.07
C HIS A 56 -5.68 -2.58 22.50
N LEU A 57 -5.65 -3.22 23.69
CA LEU A 57 -6.78 -3.99 24.20
C LEU A 57 -8.05 -3.13 24.35
N ASN A 58 -7.90 -1.87 24.76
CA ASN A 58 -9.03 -0.93 24.83
C ASN A 58 -9.58 -0.58 23.45
N ALA A 59 -8.71 -0.36 22.47
CA ALA A 59 -9.11 -0.10 21.09
C ALA A 59 -9.83 -1.28 20.44
N VAL A 60 -9.41 -2.49 20.79
CA VAL A 60 -10.01 -3.75 20.33
C VAL A 60 -11.38 -4.00 20.97
N ASN A 61 -11.53 -3.76 22.28
CA ASN A 61 -12.70 -4.20 23.04
C ASN A 61 -13.80 -3.14 23.23
N PHE A 62 -13.45 -1.85 23.28
CA PHE A 62 -14.35 -0.85 23.86
C PHE A 62 -14.76 0.34 22.96
N ALA A 63 -14.16 0.59 21.79
CA ALA A 63 -14.59 1.75 21.01
C ALA A 63 -14.45 1.70 19.48
N LYS A 64 -15.46 2.27 18.82
CA LYS A 64 -15.25 3.12 17.64
C LYS A 64 -14.35 4.29 18.09
N ASN A 65 -13.22 4.50 17.40
CA ASN A 65 -12.32 5.67 17.52
C ASN A 65 -11.32 5.70 18.70
N SER A 66 -10.85 4.55 19.19
CA SER A 66 -9.69 4.55 20.11
C SER A 66 -8.38 4.73 19.35
N VAL A 67 -7.70 5.85 19.60
CA VAL A 67 -6.34 6.11 19.11
C VAL A 67 -5.33 5.48 20.07
N VAL A 68 -4.41 4.67 19.55
CA VAL A 68 -3.25 4.17 20.28
C VAL A 68 -2.09 5.15 20.06
N THR A 69 -1.51 5.66 21.13
CA THR A 69 -0.39 6.60 21.08
C THR A 69 0.91 5.93 21.49
N ILE A 70 1.93 6.03 20.64
CA ILE A 70 3.30 5.58 20.96
C ILE A 70 4.20 6.80 21.02
N ASN A 71 4.72 7.10 22.21
CA ASN A 71 5.65 8.20 22.43
C ASN A 71 7.06 7.62 22.59
N LEU A 72 7.98 8.06 21.73
CA LEU A 72 9.37 7.64 21.75
C LEU A 72 10.30 8.83 21.47
N ARG A 73 11.58 8.65 21.79
CA ARG A 73 12.62 9.62 21.48
C ARG A 73 13.69 8.94 20.62
N ALA A 74 13.99 9.53 19.48
CA ALA A 74 15.00 9.04 18.54
C ALA A 74 15.52 10.19 17.67
N PHE A 75 16.79 10.13 17.25
CA PHE A 75 17.45 11.11 16.40
C PHE A 75 17.29 12.54 16.93
N GLN A 76 17.42 12.68 18.25
CA GLN A 76 17.23 13.93 19.01
C GLN A 76 15.81 14.53 18.91
N ARG A 77 14.82 13.77 18.45
CA ARG A 77 13.42 14.18 18.29
C ARG A 77 12.51 13.41 19.22
N ASN A 78 11.45 14.06 19.69
CA ASN A 78 10.32 13.40 20.32
C ASN A 78 9.33 13.06 19.20
N ILE A 79 9.02 11.77 19.05
CA ILE A 79 8.14 11.25 18.02
C ILE A 79 6.92 10.64 18.72
N SER A 80 5.74 11.11 18.34
CA SER A 80 4.46 10.61 18.85
C SER A 80 3.66 10.04 17.69
N LEU A 81 3.55 8.71 17.61
CA LEU A 81 2.71 8.03 16.62
C LEU A 81 1.27 8.02 17.13
N LEU A 82 0.32 8.46 16.31
CA LEU A 82 -1.12 8.43 16.53
C LEU A 82 -1.71 7.35 15.64
N LEU A 83 -2.12 6.24 16.23
CA LEU A 83 -2.45 5.02 15.51
C LEU A 83 -3.94 4.68 15.65
N GLU A 84 -4.56 4.38 14.52
CA GLU A 84 -5.91 3.85 14.43
C GLU A 84 -5.87 2.45 13.81
N GLN A 85 -6.75 1.58 14.28
CA GLN A 85 -6.81 0.22 13.78
C GLN A 85 -7.21 0.20 12.30
N HIS A 86 -6.51 -0.61 11.52
CA HIS A 86 -6.76 -0.74 10.09
C HIS A 86 -7.92 -1.69 9.79
N LYS A 87 -9.15 -1.19 9.92
CA LYS A 87 -10.40 -1.98 9.85
C LYS A 87 -10.77 -2.57 8.48
N ARG A 88 -10.00 -2.26 7.44
CA ARG A 88 -10.35 -2.51 6.03
C ARG A 88 -9.46 -3.55 5.32
N LEU A 89 -8.42 -4.07 5.99
CA LEU A 89 -7.50 -5.02 5.34
C LEU A 89 -8.07 -6.42 5.21
N PHE A 90 -8.96 -6.82 6.11
CA PHE A 90 -9.49 -8.17 6.16
C PHE A 90 -10.95 -8.22 5.74
N TRP A 91 -11.29 -9.27 5.00
CA TRP A 91 -12.66 -9.60 4.71
C TRP A 91 -13.38 -9.99 6.01
N LYS A 92 -14.68 -9.67 6.12
CA LYS A 92 -15.47 -9.99 7.32
C LYS A 92 -15.39 -11.47 7.71
N ASP A 93 -15.36 -12.34 6.71
CA ASP A 93 -15.31 -13.80 6.85
C ASP A 93 -13.93 -14.35 6.43
N ALA A 94 -12.86 -13.59 6.66
CA ALA A 94 -11.51 -14.02 6.32
C ALA A 94 -11.16 -15.34 7.01
N LYS A 95 -10.61 -16.28 6.24
CA LYS A 95 -10.24 -17.62 6.72
C LYS A 95 -8.79 -17.63 7.19
N PHE A 96 -8.53 -18.22 8.35
CA PHE A 96 -7.18 -18.37 8.90
C PHE A 96 -6.90 -19.85 9.09
N ARG A 97 -5.80 -20.33 8.49
CA ARG A 97 -5.36 -21.72 8.57
C ARG A 97 -3.90 -21.76 8.97
N ILE A 98 -3.62 -22.46 10.06
CA ILE A 98 -2.26 -22.80 10.45
C ILE A 98 -2.11 -24.30 10.31
N LEU A 99 -1.20 -24.70 9.43
CA LEU A 99 -0.98 -26.09 9.06
C LEU A 99 0.29 -26.59 9.74
N LEU A 100 0.11 -27.66 10.53
CA LEU A 100 1.15 -28.38 11.25
C LEU A 100 1.23 -29.81 10.71
N SER A 101 2.37 -30.50 10.90
CA SER A 101 2.62 -31.86 10.38
C SER A 101 1.50 -32.87 10.62
N ASP A 102 0.79 -32.77 11.75
CA ASP A 102 -0.22 -33.74 12.17
C ASP A 102 -1.58 -33.11 12.54
N ALA A 103 -1.77 -31.82 12.26
CA ALA A 103 -3.00 -31.09 12.59
C ALA A 103 -3.20 -29.84 11.74
N GLU A 104 -4.45 -29.58 11.34
CA GLU A 104 -4.89 -28.25 10.93
C GLU A 104 -5.44 -27.53 12.17
N GLN A 105 -4.80 -26.43 12.55
CA GLN A 105 -5.32 -25.57 13.59
C GLN A 105 -6.05 -24.39 12.93
N ASN A 106 -7.37 -24.37 13.09
CA ASN A 106 -8.17 -23.17 12.86
C ASN A 106 -8.00 -22.25 14.07
N THR A 107 -6.83 -21.64 14.23
CA THR A 107 -6.66 -20.55 15.18
C THR A 107 -7.19 -19.27 14.56
N GLY A 108 -7.91 -18.48 15.34
CA GLY A 108 -8.16 -17.10 14.98
C GLY A 108 -6.85 -16.32 15.12
N TYR A 109 -6.30 -15.82 14.02
CA TYR A 109 -5.33 -14.72 14.10
C TYR A 109 -6.10 -13.45 14.47
N ASP A 110 -5.57 -12.67 15.42
CA ASP A 110 -6.18 -11.38 15.73
C ASP A 110 -5.88 -10.37 14.61
N THR A 111 -6.82 -10.24 13.68
CA THR A 111 -6.80 -9.29 12.56
C THR A 111 -6.76 -7.82 12.99
N ARG A 112 -7.01 -7.56 14.27
CA ARG A 112 -7.12 -6.22 14.87
C ARG A 112 -5.79 -5.66 15.36
N THR A 113 -4.69 -6.31 15.00
CA THR A 113 -3.30 -5.95 15.33
C THR A 113 -2.67 -4.99 14.32
N ALA A 114 -3.26 -4.81 13.13
CA ALA A 114 -2.81 -3.87 12.11
C ALA A 114 -3.28 -2.43 12.39
N TYR A 115 -2.38 -1.47 12.23
CA TYR A 115 -2.59 -0.06 12.49
C TYR A 115 -2.09 0.83 11.35
N THR A 116 -2.84 1.88 11.09
CA THR A 116 -2.46 3.02 10.24
C THR A 116 -2.50 4.29 11.07
N GLY A 117 -1.83 5.36 10.65
CA GLY A 117 -1.80 6.56 11.47
C GLY A 117 -0.94 7.69 10.93
N THR A 118 -0.68 8.66 11.80
CA THR A 118 0.20 9.81 11.54
C THR A 118 1.14 10.06 12.71
N VAL A 119 2.20 10.80 12.45
CA VAL A 119 3.05 11.41 13.46
C VAL A 119 2.41 12.72 13.90
N LYS A 120 2.26 12.90 15.22
CA LYS A 120 1.67 14.10 15.81
C LYS A 120 2.40 15.36 15.33
N GLY A 121 1.65 16.30 14.77
CA GLY A 121 2.19 17.57 14.26
C GLY A 121 2.72 17.52 12.84
N ASP A 122 2.64 16.36 12.16
CA ASP A 122 2.99 16.18 10.76
C ASP A 122 1.78 15.55 10.02
N PRO A 123 0.86 16.34 9.45
CA PRO A 123 -0.36 15.81 8.84
C PRO A 123 -0.11 15.02 7.54
N GLU A 124 1.01 15.28 6.86
CA GLU A 124 1.44 14.57 5.65
C GLU A 124 2.20 13.27 5.94
N SER A 125 2.56 13.06 7.22
CA SER A 125 3.12 11.80 7.66
C SER A 125 2.15 10.64 7.49
N PHE A 126 2.72 9.45 7.39
CA PHE A 126 1.96 8.22 7.34
C PHE A 126 2.66 7.15 8.13
N VAL A 127 1.89 6.44 8.96
CA VAL A 127 2.36 5.31 9.75
C VAL A 127 1.59 4.06 9.31
N MET A 128 2.30 2.95 9.16
CA MET A 128 1.72 1.62 8.95
C MET A 128 2.52 0.60 9.75
N GLY A 129 1.83 -0.29 10.45
CA GLY A 129 2.51 -1.33 11.22
C GLY A 129 1.54 -2.17 12.04
N HIS A 130 2.10 -2.97 12.93
CA HIS A 130 1.37 -3.86 13.79
C HIS A 130 1.75 -3.66 15.25
N ILE A 131 0.82 -3.94 16.15
CA ILE A 131 1.08 -3.97 17.59
C ILE A 131 0.89 -5.41 18.08
N LEU A 132 1.98 -6.01 18.56
CA LEU A 132 2.01 -7.34 19.17
C LEU A 132 2.64 -7.21 20.56
N ASP A 133 1.93 -7.64 21.61
CA ASP A 133 2.37 -7.53 23.01
C ASP A 133 2.85 -6.13 23.41
N GLY A 134 2.23 -5.10 22.83
CA GLY A 134 2.57 -3.70 23.06
C GLY A 134 3.81 -3.21 22.32
N LYS A 135 4.52 -4.06 21.57
CA LYS A 135 5.60 -3.67 20.66
C LYS A 135 5.02 -3.36 19.28
N PHE A 136 5.36 -2.19 18.77
CA PHE A 136 5.12 -1.78 17.39
C PHE A 136 6.19 -2.35 16.46
N ASP A 137 5.74 -2.88 15.33
CA ASP A 137 6.57 -3.31 14.21
C ASP A 137 6.00 -2.70 12.92
N GLY A 138 6.73 -1.76 12.32
CA GLY A 138 6.28 -1.09 11.12
C GLY A 138 7.18 0.04 10.68
N SER A 139 6.62 0.89 9.82
CA SER A 139 7.33 2.02 9.22
C SER A 139 6.47 3.26 9.24
N PHE A 140 7.12 4.42 9.26
CA PHE A 140 6.45 5.69 9.08
C PHE A 140 7.28 6.66 8.25
N PHE A 141 6.60 7.47 7.43
CA PHE A 141 7.19 8.61 6.76
C PHE A 141 6.95 9.84 7.61
N ALA A 142 8.00 10.58 7.94
CA ALA A 142 7.94 11.85 8.64
C ALA A 142 9.20 12.64 8.37
N PHE A 143 9.11 13.97 8.42
CA PHE A 143 10.28 14.85 8.24
C PHE A 143 11.02 14.66 6.89
N GLY A 144 10.31 14.22 5.84
CA GLY A 144 10.91 13.97 4.52
C GLY A 144 11.67 12.65 4.39
N GLU A 145 11.61 11.75 5.37
CA GLU A 145 12.30 10.46 5.36
C GLU A 145 11.41 9.33 5.90
N THR A 146 11.68 8.09 5.47
CA THR A 146 11.03 6.90 6.02
C THR A 146 11.86 6.33 7.17
N PHE A 147 11.22 6.11 8.32
CA PHE A 147 11.79 5.43 9.47
C PHE A 147 11.15 4.04 9.64
N HIS A 148 11.96 3.08 10.03
CA HIS A 148 11.52 1.75 10.44
C HIS A 148 11.65 1.65 11.96
N LEU A 149 10.58 1.21 12.64
CA LEU A 149 10.57 0.90 14.07
C LEU A 149 10.27 -0.58 14.21
N GLU A 150 11.28 -1.36 14.57
CA GLU A 150 11.21 -2.82 14.52
C GLU A 150 11.65 -3.44 15.86
N PRO A 151 11.10 -4.62 16.24
CA PRO A 151 11.56 -5.36 17.42
C PRO A 151 13.05 -5.71 17.32
N ALA A 152 13.81 -5.47 18.40
CA ALA A 152 15.25 -5.72 18.42
C ALA A 152 15.60 -7.21 18.27
N GLU A 153 14.74 -8.10 18.78
CA GLU A 153 14.89 -9.57 18.71
C GLU A 153 14.95 -10.14 17.28
N ARG A 154 14.47 -9.37 16.30
CA ARG A 154 14.59 -9.67 14.86
C ARG A 154 16.05 -9.71 14.39
N TYR A 155 16.92 -8.94 15.04
CA TYR A 155 18.32 -8.76 14.64
C TYR A 155 19.30 -9.22 15.69
N ILE A 156 18.89 -9.18 16.97
CA ILE A 156 19.75 -9.39 18.11
C ILE A 156 19.17 -10.54 18.94
N HIS A 157 19.81 -11.70 18.87
CA HIS A 157 19.38 -12.89 19.61
C HIS A 157 19.88 -12.92 21.07
N SER A 158 20.78 -12.00 21.45
CA SER A 158 21.20 -11.81 22.84
C SER A 158 20.24 -10.88 23.59
N LYS A 159 20.14 -11.03 24.92
CA LYS A 159 19.33 -10.13 25.75
C LYS A 159 19.80 -8.68 25.64
N THR A 160 18.90 -7.78 25.26
CA THR A 160 19.13 -6.34 25.16
C THR A 160 18.44 -5.57 26.29
N SER A 161 18.91 -4.35 26.57
CA SER A 161 18.23 -3.40 27.47
C SER A 161 17.10 -2.61 26.78
N PHE A 162 16.92 -2.81 25.48
CA PHE A 162 15.92 -2.16 24.64
C PHE A 162 15.12 -3.19 23.86
N HIS A 163 13.82 -2.94 23.68
CA HIS A 163 12.94 -3.88 22.98
C HIS A 163 12.81 -3.58 21.47
N SER A 164 13.11 -2.36 21.03
CA SER A 164 12.98 -1.94 19.63
C SER A 164 14.21 -1.17 19.16
N ILE A 165 14.45 -1.20 17.86
CA ILE A 165 15.39 -0.32 17.18
C ILE A 165 14.64 0.58 16.21
N ILE A 166 15.16 1.78 15.99
CA ILE A 166 14.69 2.69 14.95
C ILE A 166 15.84 3.08 14.05
N PHE A 167 15.59 3.11 12.74
CA PHE A 167 16.58 3.50 11.75
C PHE A 167 15.88 4.11 10.54
N PRO A 168 16.50 5.10 9.87
CA PRO A 168 15.99 5.60 8.60
C PRO A 168 16.23 4.58 7.49
N ALA A 169 15.37 4.56 6.49
CA ALA A 169 15.50 3.70 5.32
C ALA A 169 16.83 3.90 4.58
N SER A 170 17.37 5.13 4.59
CA SER A 170 18.67 5.47 3.99
C SER A 170 19.87 4.78 4.66
N ASN A 171 19.70 4.18 5.84
CA ASN A 171 20.75 3.44 6.54
C ASN A 171 20.72 1.93 6.27
N VAL A 172 19.84 1.47 5.38
CA VAL A 172 19.80 0.06 4.97
C VAL A 172 20.69 -0.15 3.75
N GLN A 173 21.67 -1.06 3.86
CA GLN A 173 22.58 -1.43 2.78
C GLN A 173 22.19 -2.77 2.19
N PHE A 174 21.93 -2.78 0.88
CA PHE A 174 21.65 -3.99 0.14
C PHE A 174 22.07 -3.84 -1.32
N ASN A 175 22.63 -4.90 -1.90
CA ASN A 175 23.18 -4.84 -3.25
C ASN A 175 22.12 -5.24 -4.29
N PHE A 176 21.42 -4.25 -4.84
CA PHE A 176 20.39 -4.45 -5.87
C PHE A 176 20.95 -4.64 -7.29
N SER A 177 22.23 -4.38 -7.54
CA SER A 177 22.80 -4.32 -8.89
C SER A 177 22.70 -5.63 -9.68
N ARG A 178 22.59 -6.77 -8.98
CA ARG A 178 22.52 -8.11 -9.57
C ARG A 178 21.09 -8.64 -9.72
N ILE A 179 20.10 -7.89 -9.25
CA ILE A 179 18.72 -8.39 -9.13
C ILE A 179 17.93 -7.97 -10.36
N GLN A 180 17.56 -8.99 -11.14
CA GLN A 180 16.64 -8.85 -12.27
C GLN A 180 15.27 -9.35 -11.87
N ARG A 181 14.22 -8.61 -12.24
CA ARG A 181 12.84 -9.04 -12.03
C ARG A 181 12.43 -9.99 -13.13
N LYS A 182 11.60 -10.98 -12.79
CA LYS A 182 11.16 -12.05 -13.68
C LYS A 182 9.63 -12.01 -13.79
N MET A 183 9.08 -12.42 -14.92
CA MET A 183 7.64 -12.55 -15.15
C MET A 183 7.31 -13.88 -15.80
N ALA A 184 6.19 -14.49 -15.43
CA ALA A 184 5.72 -15.74 -16.02
C ALA A 184 4.54 -15.47 -16.96
N ARG A 185 4.54 -16.15 -18.10
CA ARG A 185 3.41 -16.14 -19.04
C ARG A 185 3.01 -17.56 -19.37
N PHE A 186 1.71 -17.76 -19.50
CA PHE A 186 1.14 -19.05 -19.86
C PHE A 186 1.78 -19.69 -21.11
N LYS A 187 2.05 -18.87 -22.14
CA LYS A 187 2.67 -19.33 -23.40
C LYS A 187 4.04 -20.01 -23.24
N TYR A 188 4.72 -19.84 -22.10
CA TYR A 188 5.98 -20.54 -21.82
C TYR A 188 5.80 -22.02 -21.48
N LEU A 189 4.57 -22.48 -21.19
CA LEU A 189 4.24 -23.88 -20.92
C LEU A 189 3.77 -24.65 -22.17
N GLN A 190 3.58 -23.96 -23.29
CA GLN A 190 3.39 -24.41 -24.69
C GLN A 190 2.45 -25.59 -25.05
N ARG A 191 1.74 -26.27 -24.14
CA ARG A 191 0.80 -27.38 -24.48
C ARG A 191 -0.34 -27.55 -23.47
N LEU A 192 -1.44 -26.80 -23.59
CA LEU A 192 -2.53 -26.78 -22.60
C LEU A 192 -3.91 -26.49 -23.25
N MET A 193 -4.93 -27.28 -22.89
CA MET A 193 -6.30 -27.18 -23.41
C MET A 193 -7.12 -26.20 -22.57
N VAL A 194 -7.39 -25.01 -23.10
CA VAL A 194 -8.29 -24.05 -22.46
C VAL A 194 -9.75 -24.47 -22.71
N GLN A 195 -10.38 -25.13 -21.74
CA GLN A 195 -11.84 -25.30 -21.74
C GLN A 195 -12.51 -24.11 -21.08
N ALA A 196 -12.79 -23.06 -21.86
CA ALA A 196 -13.49 -21.88 -21.39
C ALA A 196 -14.98 -22.18 -21.13
N THR A 197 -15.44 -21.99 -19.89
CA THR A 197 -16.88 -21.99 -19.58
C THR A 197 -17.43 -20.57 -19.68
N ARG A 198 -18.30 -20.33 -20.68
CA ARG A 198 -18.93 -19.02 -20.89
C ARG A 198 -19.86 -18.67 -19.73
N LYS A 199 -19.58 -17.59 -19.01
CA LYS A 199 -20.53 -16.93 -18.09
C LYS A 199 -20.87 -15.53 -18.57
N ARG A 200 -22.14 -15.15 -18.39
CA ARG A 200 -22.67 -13.84 -18.78
C ARG A 200 -22.12 -12.78 -17.82
N ILE A 201 -21.38 -11.80 -18.36
CA ILE A 201 -20.77 -10.71 -17.59
C ILE A 201 -21.88 -9.78 -17.06
N ARG A 202 -21.97 -9.62 -15.74
CA ARG A 202 -22.77 -8.56 -15.12
C ARG A 202 -21.88 -7.34 -14.95
N ARG A 203 -22.06 -6.32 -15.78
CA ARG A 203 -21.41 -5.02 -15.59
C ARG A 203 -22.00 -4.37 -14.34
N SER A 204 -21.20 -4.26 -13.28
CA SER A 204 -21.50 -3.46 -12.10
C SER A 204 -20.34 -2.51 -11.89
N SER A 205 -20.59 -1.20 -11.92
CA SER A 205 -19.59 -0.14 -11.81
C SER A 205 -19.06 0.09 -10.38
N SER A 206 -19.45 -0.77 -9.43
CA SER A 206 -19.13 -0.63 -7.99
C SER A 206 -18.13 -1.65 -7.45
N LEU A 207 -17.59 -2.53 -8.30
CA LEU A 207 -16.67 -3.60 -7.89
C LEU A 207 -15.22 -3.16 -8.14
N ASN A 208 -14.48 -2.91 -7.07
CA ASN A 208 -13.12 -2.35 -7.12
C ASN A 208 -12.11 -3.10 -6.24
N THR A 209 -12.51 -4.16 -5.55
CA THR A 209 -11.66 -4.83 -4.57
C THR A 209 -11.37 -6.28 -4.96
N CYS A 210 -10.09 -6.62 -5.04
CA CYS A 210 -9.57 -7.96 -5.28
C CYS A 210 -9.42 -8.72 -3.95
N ALA A 211 -10.24 -9.74 -3.71
CA ALA A 211 -10.10 -10.63 -2.55
C ALA A 211 -8.91 -11.57 -2.73
N ILE A 212 -7.88 -11.43 -1.89
CA ILE A 212 -6.64 -12.20 -2.01
C ILE A 212 -6.50 -13.30 -0.96
N HIS A 213 -5.84 -14.37 -1.35
CA HIS A 213 -5.28 -15.38 -0.46
C HIS A 213 -3.79 -15.11 -0.28
N ILE A 214 -3.33 -14.97 0.95
CA ILE A 214 -1.89 -14.88 1.27
C ILE A 214 -1.45 -16.13 2.01
N ALA A 215 -0.26 -16.63 1.70
CA ALA A 215 0.31 -17.77 2.38
C ALA A 215 1.79 -17.57 2.70
N ALA A 216 2.26 -18.19 3.79
CA ALA A 216 3.68 -18.23 4.16
C ALA A 216 4.16 -19.69 4.24
N ASP A 217 5.28 -19.96 3.58
CA ASP A 217 5.98 -21.24 3.66
C ASP A 217 6.77 -21.38 4.98
N HIS A 218 7.24 -22.60 5.29
CA HIS A 218 7.90 -22.85 6.58
C HIS A 218 9.21 -22.07 6.75
N LEU A 219 9.90 -21.73 5.66
CA LEU A 219 11.12 -20.94 5.69
C LEU A 219 10.81 -19.47 6.01
N PHE A 220 9.72 -18.92 5.49
CA PHE A 220 9.25 -17.58 5.84
C PHE A 220 8.87 -17.50 7.32
N VAL A 221 8.16 -18.50 7.85
CA VAL A 221 7.83 -18.57 9.28
C VAL A 221 9.10 -18.58 10.13
N LYS A 222 10.07 -19.43 9.77
CA LYS A 222 11.33 -19.58 10.49
C LYS A 222 12.19 -18.31 10.46
N HIS A 223 12.38 -17.70 9.29
CA HIS A 223 13.38 -16.65 9.10
C HIS A 223 12.82 -15.22 9.19
N VAL A 224 11.56 -15.02 8.81
CA VAL A 224 10.91 -13.69 8.85
C VAL A 224 10.04 -13.58 10.08
N GLY A 225 9.22 -14.60 10.35
CA GLY A 225 8.40 -14.69 11.55
C GLY A 225 9.16 -15.03 12.83
N SER A 226 10.44 -15.41 12.74
CA SER A 226 11.24 -15.90 13.87
C SER A 226 10.57 -17.07 14.61
N GLY A 227 9.84 -17.93 13.88
CA GLY A 227 9.05 -19.04 14.42
C GLY A 227 7.70 -18.63 15.02
N SER A 228 7.32 -17.35 14.99
CA SER A 228 6.03 -16.86 15.45
C SER A 228 5.03 -16.76 14.30
N GLU A 229 3.91 -17.46 14.41
CA GLU A 229 2.78 -17.36 13.48
C GLU A 229 2.24 -15.93 13.42
N SER A 230 2.06 -15.28 14.58
CA SER A 230 1.53 -13.92 14.64
C SER A 230 2.44 -12.89 13.97
N ALA A 231 3.75 -13.01 14.16
CA ALA A 231 4.73 -12.15 13.49
C ALA A 231 4.79 -12.43 11.97
N THR A 232 4.66 -13.70 11.58
CA THR A 232 4.59 -14.13 10.18
C THR A 232 3.41 -13.48 9.47
N VAL A 233 2.20 -13.61 10.05
CA VAL A 233 0.99 -13.02 9.48
C VAL A 233 1.07 -11.51 9.47
N ALA A 234 1.57 -10.87 10.54
CA ALA A 234 1.77 -9.43 10.58
C ALA A 234 2.66 -8.94 9.44
N GLU A 235 3.78 -9.61 9.16
CA GLU A 235 4.65 -9.23 8.05
C GLU A 235 3.94 -9.35 6.69
N MET A 236 3.22 -10.44 6.43
CA MET A 236 2.47 -10.58 5.17
C MET A 236 1.40 -9.48 5.02
N VAL A 237 0.65 -9.20 6.08
CA VAL A 237 -0.41 -8.18 6.09
C VAL A 237 0.16 -6.79 5.88
N TYR A 238 1.33 -6.49 6.46
CA TYR A 238 2.02 -5.21 6.23
C TYR A 238 2.28 -4.99 4.73
N HIS A 239 2.77 -6.01 4.03
CA HIS A 239 3.07 -5.92 2.59
C HIS A 239 1.82 -5.72 1.75
N VAL A 240 0.75 -6.46 2.05
CA VAL A 240 -0.54 -6.26 1.39
C VAL A 240 -1.08 -4.86 1.63
N ALA A 241 -0.99 -4.34 2.85
CA ALA A 241 -1.49 -3.01 3.19
C ALA A 241 -0.76 -1.90 2.44
N MET A 242 0.56 -2.03 2.30
CA MET A 242 1.36 -1.09 1.52
C MET A 242 1.05 -1.17 0.02
N ALA A 243 0.84 -2.37 -0.52
CA ALA A 243 0.42 -2.55 -1.91
C ALA A 243 -1.00 -2.02 -2.15
N ASP A 244 -1.94 -2.27 -1.23
CA ASP A 244 -3.31 -1.73 -1.28
C ASP A 244 -3.32 -0.21 -1.31
N LYS A 245 -2.51 0.43 -0.46
CA LYS A 245 -2.35 1.89 -0.50
C LYS A 245 -1.88 2.38 -1.87
N ALA A 246 -0.86 1.74 -2.46
CA ALA A 246 -0.32 2.14 -3.75
C ALA A 246 -1.37 1.97 -4.88
N PHE A 247 -2.08 0.85 -4.90
CA PHE A 247 -3.11 0.58 -5.90
C PHE A 247 -4.31 1.52 -5.77
N ARG A 248 -4.83 1.75 -4.55
CA ARG A 248 -6.00 2.63 -4.35
C ARG A 248 -5.74 4.07 -4.74
N ALA A 249 -4.52 4.54 -4.50
CA ALA A 249 -4.07 5.89 -4.88
C ALA A 249 -3.69 6.02 -6.36
N THR A 250 -3.71 4.91 -7.12
CA THR A 250 -3.34 4.95 -8.54
C THR A 250 -4.56 5.27 -9.41
N ASP A 251 -4.45 6.35 -10.16
CA ASP A 251 -5.31 6.64 -11.31
C ASP A 251 -4.83 5.77 -12.49
N PHE A 252 -5.48 4.62 -12.69
CA PHE A 252 -5.19 3.64 -13.74
C PHE A 252 -5.79 4.06 -15.08
N ASN A 253 -6.98 4.66 -15.07
CA ASN A 253 -7.66 5.11 -16.27
C ASN A 253 -7.05 6.42 -16.85
N GLN A 254 -6.25 7.12 -16.05
CA GLN A 254 -5.56 8.37 -16.38
C GLN A 254 -6.52 9.53 -16.69
N ASP A 255 -7.64 9.62 -15.96
CA ASP A 255 -8.63 10.68 -16.07
C ASP A 255 -8.31 11.93 -15.23
N GLY A 256 -7.22 11.90 -14.45
CA GLY A 256 -6.75 13.03 -13.64
C GLY A 256 -7.35 13.09 -12.23
N GLY A 257 -8.03 12.03 -11.78
CA GLY A 257 -8.56 11.92 -10.42
C GLY A 257 -7.54 11.55 -9.33
N PRO A 258 -7.96 11.49 -8.05
CA PRO A 258 -7.11 11.14 -6.90
C PRO A 258 -6.72 9.64 -6.83
N GLY A 259 -7.23 8.83 -7.75
CA GLY A 259 -7.04 7.38 -7.84
C GLY A 259 -8.36 6.65 -8.09
N ASP A 260 -8.30 5.47 -8.74
CA ASP A 260 -9.50 4.69 -9.10
C ASP A 260 -10.05 3.83 -7.94
N ASN A 261 -9.43 3.89 -6.76
CA ASN A 261 -9.78 3.08 -5.58
C ASN A 261 -9.82 1.56 -5.86
N ILE A 262 -9.05 1.10 -6.85
CA ILE A 262 -8.82 -0.33 -7.06
C ILE A 262 -7.87 -0.82 -5.96
N GLY A 263 -8.24 -1.88 -5.25
CA GLY A 263 -7.45 -2.34 -4.12
C GLY A 263 -7.66 -3.80 -3.77
N PHE A 264 -7.24 -4.17 -2.57
CA PHE A 264 -7.21 -5.54 -2.07
C PHE A 264 -7.93 -5.67 -0.74
N VAL A 265 -8.35 -6.89 -0.47
CA VAL A 265 -8.78 -7.33 0.86
C VAL A 265 -8.30 -8.75 1.09
N ILE A 266 -7.80 -9.05 2.28
CA ILE A 266 -7.32 -10.37 2.66
C ILE A 266 -8.54 -11.24 2.97
N ALA A 267 -8.81 -12.20 2.10
CA ALA A 267 -9.92 -13.15 2.22
C ALA A 267 -9.47 -14.48 2.86
N ALA A 268 -8.19 -14.83 2.76
CA ALA A 268 -7.63 -15.99 3.44
C ALA A 268 -6.15 -15.81 3.77
N VAL A 269 -5.74 -16.43 4.88
CA VAL A 269 -4.36 -16.55 5.33
C VAL A 269 -4.05 -18.01 5.60
N THR A 270 -2.98 -18.53 5.00
CA THR A 270 -2.46 -19.89 5.27
C THR A 270 -1.01 -19.81 5.74
N VAL A 271 -0.69 -20.43 6.86
CA VAL A 271 0.69 -20.52 7.37
C VAL A 271 1.09 -21.99 7.42
N PHE A 272 2.10 -22.36 6.63
CA PHE A 272 2.71 -23.69 6.65
C PHE A 272 3.86 -23.66 7.66
N ASN A 273 3.69 -24.26 8.83
CA ASN A 273 4.66 -24.10 9.93
C ASN A 273 5.90 -24.98 9.77
N ASP A 274 5.77 -26.08 9.03
CA ASP A 274 6.83 -27.05 8.79
C ASP A 274 6.74 -27.66 7.39
N THR A 275 7.82 -28.34 6.98
CA THR A 275 7.95 -28.93 5.63
C THR A 275 6.89 -29.99 5.32
N LYS A 276 6.36 -30.71 6.33
CA LYS A 276 5.32 -31.73 6.08
C LYS A 276 3.95 -31.09 5.88
N ALA A 277 3.67 -30.01 6.60
CA ALA A 277 2.44 -29.23 6.45
C ALA A 277 2.28 -28.63 5.04
N GLU A 278 3.38 -28.41 4.33
CA GLU A 278 3.40 -27.89 2.97
C GLU A 278 2.74 -28.79 1.93
N GLY A 279 2.67 -30.11 2.18
CA GLY A 279 2.04 -31.06 1.27
C GLY A 279 2.60 -30.95 -0.15
N SER A 280 1.79 -30.49 -1.11
CA SER A 280 2.23 -30.33 -2.50
C SER A 280 3.33 -29.25 -2.70
N LEU A 281 3.47 -28.30 -1.76
CA LEU A 281 4.54 -27.30 -1.77
C LEU A 281 5.88 -27.86 -1.27
N GLU A 282 5.89 -29.03 -0.63
CA GLU A 282 7.12 -29.67 -0.16
C GLU A 282 8.08 -29.85 -1.33
N SER A 283 9.30 -29.35 -1.16
CA SER A 283 10.31 -29.27 -2.21
C SER A 283 11.71 -29.06 -1.62
N PRO A 284 12.76 -29.51 -2.34
CA PRO A 284 14.15 -29.22 -1.97
C PRO A 284 14.37 -27.71 -1.75
N GLN A 285 15.29 -27.35 -0.86
CA GLN A 285 15.54 -25.94 -0.53
C GLN A 285 16.03 -25.12 -1.73
N ASP A 286 16.73 -25.77 -2.67
CA ASP A 286 17.32 -25.20 -3.89
C ASP A 286 16.40 -25.24 -5.11
N ILE A 287 15.11 -25.53 -4.94
CA ILE A 287 14.11 -25.42 -6.01
C ILE A 287 14.13 -24.00 -6.60
N ASP A 288 14.17 -23.91 -7.94
CA ASP A 288 14.13 -22.62 -8.61
C ASP A 288 12.72 -22.00 -8.62
N ILE A 289 12.66 -20.69 -8.87
CA ILE A 289 11.45 -19.88 -8.71
C ILE A 289 10.28 -20.35 -9.59
N MET A 290 10.56 -20.77 -10.83
CA MET A 290 9.54 -21.20 -11.79
C MET A 290 8.86 -22.52 -11.34
N PRO A 291 9.60 -23.62 -11.09
CA PRO A 291 9.01 -24.83 -10.50
C PRO A 291 8.28 -24.61 -9.18
N TYR A 292 8.74 -23.67 -8.35
CA TYR A 292 8.06 -23.37 -7.08
C TYR A 292 6.74 -22.61 -7.30
N LEU A 293 6.68 -21.68 -8.26
CA LEU A 293 5.41 -21.06 -8.68
C LEU A 293 4.42 -22.10 -9.23
N VAL A 294 4.91 -23.08 -9.99
CA VAL A 294 4.09 -24.18 -10.54
C VAL A 294 3.45 -24.97 -9.40
N LYS A 295 4.21 -25.40 -8.38
CA LYS A 295 3.67 -26.05 -7.18
C LYS A 295 2.62 -25.21 -6.46
N TRP A 296 2.84 -23.89 -6.34
CA TRP A 296 1.83 -22.98 -5.77
C TRP A 296 0.56 -22.88 -6.62
N SER A 297 0.72 -22.99 -7.94
CA SER A 297 -0.35 -22.95 -8.94
C SER A 297 -1.15 -24.27 -9.00
N GLU A 298 -0.63 -25.38 -8.50
CA GLU A 298 -1.35 -26.66 -8.37
C GLU A 298 -2.36 -26.67 -7.22
N ILE A 299 -2.24 -25.73 -6.27
CA ILE A 299 -3.19 -25.56 -5.17
C ILE A 299 -4.44 -24.81 -5.67
N ASP A 300 -5.62 -25.20 -5.18
CA ASP A 300 -6.89 -24.57 -5.57
C ASP A 300 -7.03 -23.16 -5.00
N HIS A 301 -7.02 -22.17 -5.90
CA HIS A 301 -7.21 -20.75 -5.61
C HIS A 301 -8.44 -20.15 -6.31
N ASP A 302 -9.38 -20.97 -6.79
CA ASP A 302 -10.53 -20.53 -7.61
C ASP A 302 -11.47 -19.53 -6.90
N SER A 303 -11.47 -19.58 -5.56
CA SER A 303 -12.30 -18.74 -4.69
C SER A 303 -11.76 -17.33 -4.49
N TYR A 304 -10.53 -17.06 -4.94
CA TYR A 304 -9.84 -15.79 -4.72
C TYR A 304 -9.59 -15.09 -6.05
N CYS A 305 -9.50 -13.77 -5.99
CA CYS A 305 -9.08 -12.96 -7.11
C CYS A 305 -7.61 -13.22 -7.47
N LEU A 306 -6.75 -13.31 -6.45
CA LEU A 306 -5.32 -13.55 -6.57
C LEU A 306 -4.79 -14.30 -5.34
N ALA A 307 -3.75 -15.10 -5.50
CA ALA A 307 -3.10 -15.84 -4.41
C ALA A 307 -1.58 -15.59 -4.38
N LEU A 308 -1.07 -15.08 -3.26
CA LEU A 308 0.33 -14.70 -3.06
C LEU A 308 1.01 -15.61 -2.04
N LEU A 309 2.13 -16.23 -2.43
CA LEU A 309 2.99 -17.00 -1.55
C LEU A 309 4.23 -16.20 -1.12
N PHE A 310 4.46 -16.10 0.17
CA PHE A 310 5.66 -15.54 0.79
C PHE A 310 6.62 -16.66 1.17
N THR A 311 7.89 -16.53 0.78
CA THR A 311 8.95 -17.50 1.09
C THR A 311 10.25 -16.83 1.53
N TYR A 312 11.17 -17.62 2.08
CA TYR A 312 12.55 -17.23 2.36
C TYR A 312 13.54 -18.13 1.60
N ARG A 313 13.22 -18.47 0.34
CA ARG A 313 14.06 -19.25 -0.57
C ARG A 313 14.92 -18.33 -1.43
N ASP A 314 16.21 -18.61 -1.53
CA ASP A 314 17.15 -17.84 -2.35
C ASP A 314 17.18 -18.43 -3.76
N PHE A 315 16.51 -17.76 -4.71
CA PHE A 315 16.35 -18.26 -6.06
C PHE A 315 17.52 -17.94 -6.97
N SER A 316 17.71 -18.79 -7.98
CA SER A 316 18.76 -18.59 -8.98
C SER A 316 18.55 -17.29 -9.78
N ASP A 317 19.67 -16.73 -10.26
CA ASP A 317 19.75 -15.41 -10.93
C ASP A 317 19.23 -14.22 -10.09
N GLY A 318 19.09 -14.40 -8.78
CA GLY A 318 18.70 -13.34 -7.87
C GLY A 318 17.25 -12.90 -8.02
N ALA A 319 16.33 -13.79 -8.42
CA ALA A 319 14.92 -13.46 -8.54
C ALA A 319 14.28 -13.17 -7.16
N LEU A 320 13.52 -12.08 -7.04
CA LEU A 320 12.81 -11.69 -5.82
C LEU A 320 11.32 -12.06 -5.81
N GLY A 321 10.75 -12.29 -6.99
CA GLY A 321 9.34 -12.59 -7.15
C GLY A 321 9.06 -13.10 -8.55
N LEU A 322 7.88 -13.70 -8.69
CA LEU A 322 7.37 -14.17 -9.96
C LEU A 322 5.84 -14.27 -9.89
N ALA A 323 5.17 -13.70 -10.89
CA ALA A 323 3.73 -13.80 -11.07
C ALA A 323 3.35 -14.18 -12.50
N TRP A 324 2.19 -14.81 -12.64
CA TRP A 324 1.56 -14.99 -13.94
C TRP A 324 0.96 -13.67 -14.41
N VAL A 325 1.40 -13.20 -15.57
CA VAL A 325 0.92 -11.95 -16.15
C VAL A 325 -0.50 -12.12 -16.71
N ALA A 326 -1.42 -11.20 -16.36
CA ALA A 326 -2.74 -11.18 -16.97
C ALA A 326 -2.69 -10.65 -18.40
N GLU A 327 -3.31 -11.39 -19.32
CA GLU A 327 -3.54 -10.91 -20.69
C GLU A 327 -4.98 -10.38 -20.84
N PRO A 328 -5.24 -9.44 -21.78
CA PRO A 328 -6.57 -8.84 -22.00
C PRO A 328 -7.63 -9.84 -22.47
N ASP A 329 -7.20 -10.88 -23.17
CA ASP A 329 -8.07 -11.97 -23.57
C ASP A 329 -8.57 -12.74 -22.34
N LEU A 330 -9.90 -12.86 -22.23
CA LEU A 330 -10.55 -13.54 -21.10
C LEU A 330 -10.31 -15.05 -21.10
N GLU A 331 -9.97 -15.62 -22.26
CA GLU A 331 -9.67 -17.04 -22.39
C GLU A 331 -8.20 -17.35 -22.05
N SER A 332 -7.33 -16.35 -22.13
CA SER A 332 -5.91 -16.48 -21.80
C SER A 332 -5.69 -16.59 -20.27
N PRO A 333 -5.15 -17.72 -19.79
CA PRO A 333 -4.88 -17.93 -18.38
C PRO A 333 -3.76 -16.99 -17.89
N GLY A 334 -3.89 -16.49 -16.66
CA GLY A 334 -2.90 -15.61 -16.05
C GLY A 334 -3.51 -14.45 -15.29
N GLY A 335 -2.89 -14.14 -14.14
CA GLY A 335 -3.18 -13.01 -13.28
C GLY A 335 -4.57 -13.02 -12.67
N ILE A 336 -5.08 -11.84 -12.35
CA ILE A 336 -6.32 -11.70 -11.57
C ILE A 336 -7.51 -12.41 -12.20
N CYS A 337 -8.35 -12.99 -11.34
CA CYS A 337 -9.59 -13.67 -11.70
C CYS A 337 -9.43 -14.89 -12.63
N ALA A 338 -8.19 -15.34 -12.92
CA ALA A 338 -7.97 -16.54 -13.72
C ALA A 338 -8.57 -17.77 -13.01
N LYS A 339 -9.32 -18.58 -13.76
CA LYS A 339 -9.89 -19.85 -13.28
C LYS A 339 -8.94 -21.00 -13.52
N LYS A 340 -9.13 -22.09 -12.77
CA LYS A 340 -8.35 -23.30 -12.98
C LYS A 340 -8.49 -23.83 -14.40
N VAL A 341 -7.35 -24.22 -14.98
CA VAL A 341 -7.23 -24.77 -16.33
C VAL A 341 -6.75 -26.20 -16.24
N LEU A 342 -7.30 -27.07 -17.09
CA LEU A 342 -6.85 -28.46 -17.24
C LEU A 342 -5.68 -28.51 -18.21
N LEU A 343 -4.61 -29.23 -17.86
CA LEU A 343 -3.47 -29.36 -18.75
C LEU A 343 -3.69 -30.46 -19.81
N GLU A 344 -3.14 -30.31 -21.02
CA GLU A 344 -3.33 -31.28 -22.12
C GLU A 344 -2.70 -32.65 -21.83
N GLU A 345 -1.56 -32.67 -21.13
CA GLU A 345 -0.75 -33.87 -20.89
C GLU A 345 -0.96 -34.46 -19.47
N SER A 346 -1.88 -33.92 -18.67
CA SER A 346 -2.20 -34.42 -17.32
C SER A 346 -3.65 -34.15 -16.92
N ASP A 347 -4.28 -35.03 -16.15
CA ASP A 347 -5.59 -34.76 -15.51
C ASP A 347 -5.52 -33.69 -14.40
N GLU A 348 -4.35 -33.09 -14.18
CA GLU A 348 -4.10 -32.08 -13.16
C GLU A 348 -4.61 -30.70 -13.60
N LYS A 349 -5.21 -29.98 -12.65
CA LYS A 349 -5.76 -28.64 -12.84
C LYS A 349 -4.87 -27.63 -12.15
N MET A 350 -4.63 -26.50 -12.81
CA MET A 350 -3.77 -25.45 -12.29
C MET A 350 -4.46 -24.09 -12.28
N ASN A 351 -4.18 -23.32 -11.24
CA ASN A 351 -4.59 -21.93 -11.03
C ASN A 351 -3.48 -20.97 -11.47
N PHE A 352 -3.79 -20.10 -12.43
CA PHE A 352 -2.85 -19.09 -12.94
C PHE A 352 -3.09 -17.69 -12.34
N ASN A 353 -3.89 -17.60 -11.29
CA ASN A 353 -4.08 -16.40 -10.45
C ASN A 353 -3.12 -16.40 -9.26
N THR A 354 -1.86 -16.76 -9.49
CA THR A 354 -0.85 -16.96 -8.45
C THR A 354 0.38 -16.08 -8.66
N ALA A 355 0.98 -15.69 -7.55
CA ALA A 355 2.25 -14.98 -7.46
C ALA A 355 3.05 -15.52 -6.27
N LEU A 356 4.38 -15.35 -6.30
CA LEU A 356 5.24 -15.61 -5.16
C LEU A 356 6.29 -14.51 -5.01
N VAL A 357 6.73 -14.29 -3.76
CA VAL A 357 7.82 -13.37 -3.41
C VAL A 357 8.77 -14.00 -2.39
N THR A 358 10.05 -13.70 -2.51
CA THR A 358 11.08 -14.09 -1.54
C THR A 358 11.71 -12.90 -0.82
N PHE A 359 12.07 -13.13 0.44
CA PHE A 359 12.64 -12.12 1.33
C PHE A 359 14.14 -12.33 1.59
N VAL A 360 14.78 -13.18 0.77
CA VAL A 360 16.23 -13.39 0.76
C VAL A 360 16.76 -13.34 -0.67
N ASN A 361 17.97 -12.81 -0.83
CA ASN A 361 18.67 -12.78 -2.10
C ASN A 361 20.18 -12.81 -1.88
N TYR A 362 20.89 -13.72 -2.53
CA TYR A 362 22.33 -13.92 -2.34
C TYR A 362 22.72 -13.99 -0.85
N GLY A 363 21.95 -14.75 -0.08
CA GLY A 363 22.11 -14.96 1.38
C GLY A 363 21.79 -13.75 2.25
N SER A 364 21.36 -12.62 1.68
CA SER A 364 21.03 -11.39 2.41
C SER A 364 19.53 -11.18 2.48
N ARG A 365 19.04 -10.81 3.67
CA ARG A 365 17.62 -10.44 3.86
C ARG A 365 17.30 -9.18 3.06
N VAL A 366 16.22 -9.26 2.28
CA VAL A 366 15.71 -8.14 1.49
C VAL A 366 15.15 -7.07 2.44
N PRO A 367 15.53 -5.79 2.29
CA PRO A 367 14.96 -4.69 3.06
C PRO A 367 13.45 -4.58 2.90
N ARG A 368 12.76 -4.21 3.98
CA ARG A 368 11.29 -4.07 3.99
C ARG A 368 10.76 -3.14 2.90
N LYS A 369 11.49 -2.05 2.61
CA LYS A 369 11.14 -1.10 1.54
C LYS A 369 11.14 -1.77 0.16
N ALA A 370 12.18 -2.55 -0.13
CA ALA A 370 12.32 -3.27 -1.39
C ALA A 370 11.36 -4.46 -1.50
N SER A 371 11.07 -5.18 -0.41
CA SER A 371 10.09 -6.27 -0.42
C SER A 371 8.67 -5.76 -0.62
N VAL A 372 8.30 -4.58 -0.09
CA VAL A 372 7.03 -3.91 -0.41
C VAL A 372 6.93 -3.64 -1.91
N ILE A 373 7.96 -3.04 -2.52
CA ILE A 373 7.98 -2.77 -3.97
C ILE A 373 7.90 -4.08 -4.76
N THR A 374 8.56 -5.14 -4.31
CA THR A 374 8.51 -6.47 -4.93
C THR A 374 7.08 -7.01 -4.93
N VAL A 375 6.37 -6.96 -3.80
CA VAL A 375 4.95 -7.39 -3.74
C VAL A 375 4.07 -6.54 -4.67
N THR A 376 4.23 -5.22 -4.65
CA THR A 376 3.47 -4.32 -5.54
C THR A 376 3.77 -4.60 -7.02
N HIS A 377 5.02 -4.96 -7.36
CA HIS A 377 5.43 -5.32 -8.71
C HIS A 377 4.80 -6.63 -9.20
N GLU A 378 4.81 -7.68 -8.37
CA GLU A 378 4.18 -8.96 -8.72
C GLU A 378 2.65 -8.82 -8.86
N PHE A 379 2.04 -7.93 -8.08
CA PHE A 379 0.65 -7.54 -8.28
C PHE A 379 0.46 -6.77 -9.60
N GLY A 380 1.38 -5.86 -9.97
CA GLY A 380 1.37 -5.19 -11.27
C GLY A 380 1.37 -6.17 -12.44
N HIS A 381 2.21 -7.21 -12.39
CA HIS A 381 2.17 -8.31 -13.36
C HIS A 381 0.83 -9.06 -13.36
N SER A 382 0.31 -9.39 -12.18
CA SER A 382 -0.99 -10.05 -12.05
C SER A 382 -2.16 -9.22 -12.62
N PHE A 383 -2.00 -7.90 -12.70
CA PHE A 383 -2.92 -6.95 -13.33
C PHE A 383 -2.57 -6.64 -14.79
N GLY A 384 -1.58 -7.34 -15.36
CA GLY A 384 -1.24 -7.34 -16.78
C GLY A 384 -0.22 -6.30 -17.22
N SER A 385 0.43 -5.61 -16.29
CA SER A 385 1.58 -4.79 -16.64
C SER A 385 2.77 -5.68 -17.01
N GLU A 386 3.50 -5.30 -18.06
CA GLU A 386 4.82 -5.83 -18.35
C GLU A 386 5.88 -5.00 -17.60
N HIS A 387 7.16 -5.33 -17.79
CA HIS A 387 8.19 -4.40 -17.34
C HIS A 387 8.09 -3.08 -18.10
N ASP A 388 8.35 -1.98 -17.39
CA ASP A 388 8.45 -0.66 -18.00
C ASP A 388 9.55 -0.66 -19.08
N PRO A 389 9.28 -0.12 -20.28
CA PRO A 389 10.29 0.02 -21.31
C PRO A 389 11.36 1.03 -20.88
N ASP A 390 12.56 0.90 -21.45
CA ASP A 390 13.69 1.82 -21.21
C ASP A 390 13.48 3.16 -21.95
N THR A 391 12.42 3.89 -21.58
CA THR A 391 12.07 5.22 -22.09
C THR A 391 12.09 6.25 -20.96
N ALA A 392 12.30 7.52 -21.29
CA ALA A 392 12.26 8.59 -20.28
C ALA A 392 10.89 8.76 -19.61
N GLU A 393 9.82 8.30 -20.26
CA GLU A 393 8.45 8.34 -19.73
C GLU A 393 8.21 7.29 -18.65
N CYS A 394 8.72 6.07 -18.85
CA CYS A 394 8.38 4.91 -18.02
C CYS A 394 9.55 4.36 -17.20
N SER A 395 10.78 4.74 -17.52
CA SER A 395 12.00 4.42 -16.76
C SER A 395 12.95 5.63 -16.70
N PRO A 396 12.55 6.74 -16.04
CA PRO A 396 13.30 8.00 -16.09
C PRO A 396 14.65 7.98 -15.35
N GLY A 397 14.83 7.11 -14.36
CA GLY A 397 16.03 7.05 -13.53
C GLY A 397 16.34 8.36 -12.79
N GLY A 398 17.61 8.59 -12.50
CA GLY A 398 18.08 9.83 -11.86
C GLY A 398 17.50 10.06 -10.46
N GLN A 399 17.23 11.33 -10.12
CA GLN A 399 16.70 11.71 -8.79
C GLN A 399 15.25 11.27 -8.54
N ALA A 400 14.47 11.08 -9.61
CA ALA A 400 13.09 10.61 -9.51
C ALA A 400 13.03 9.07 -9.37
N GLY A 401 14.09 8.38 -9.82
CA GLY A 401 14.17 6.93 -9.86
C GLY A 401 13.21 6.30 -10.86
N ASN A 402 13.24 4.97 -10.97
CA ASN A 402 12.34 4.23 -11.83
C ASN A 402 11.04 3.86 -11.12
N PHE A 403 10.00 3.56 -11.90
CA PHE A 403 8.68 3.17 -11.40
C PHE A 403 8.64 1.72 -10.92
N VAL A 404 7.54 1.34 -10.26
CA VAL A 404 7.34 0.01 -9.67
C VAL A 404 7.59 -1.13 -10.66
N MET A 405 7.26 -0.97 -11.95
CA MET A 405 7.38 -2.01 -12.97
C MET A 405 8.72 -2.02 -13.69
N TYR A 406 9.73 -1.29 -13.19
CA TYR A 406 11.08 -1.37 -13.73
C TYR A 406 11.64 -2.80 -13.66
N SER A 407 12.39 -3.19 -14.70
CA SER A 407 12.90 -4.56 -14.90
C SER A 407 14.02 -4.98 -13.95
N ARG A 408 14.57 -4.03 -13.17
CA ARG A 408 15.59 -4.29 -12.14
C ARG A 408 15.08 -3.84 -10.78
N ALA A 409 15.57 -4.46 -9.72
CA ALA A 409 15.16 -4.06 -8.38
C ALA A 409 15.66 -2.66 -8.00
N SER A 410 14.83 -1.96 -7.23
CA SER A 410 15.12 -0.68 -6.61
C SER A 410 15.24 -0.84 -5.09
N ASP A 411 16.01 0.05 -4.46
CA ASP A 411 16.13 0.13 -3.01
C ASP A 411 14.92 0.84 -2.36
N GLY A 412 14.11 1.52 -3.17
CA GLY A 412 12.91 2.23 -2.78
C GLY A 412 13.15 3.68 -2.41
N ASN A 413 14.36 4.23 -2.57
CA ASN A 413 14.71 5.55 -2.04
C ASN A 413 14.16 6.71 -2.86
N GLU A 414 13.89 6.51 -4.13
CA GLU A 414 13.38 7.57 -4.99
C GLU A 414 11.84 7.63 -5.05
N PRO A 415 11.26 8.82 -5.32
CA PRO A 415 9.81 9.02 -5.32
C PRO A 415 9.01 8.08 -6.23
N ASN A 416 9.53 7.76 -7.43
CA ASN A 416 8.81 6.92 -8.39
C ASN A 416 8.74 5.45 -7.98
N ASN A 417 9.59 4.99 -7.06
CA ASN A 417 9.70 3.56 -6.73
C ASN A 417 8.41 2.96 -6.15
N PHE A 418 7.44 3.79 -5.73
CA PHE A 418 6.12 3.38 -5.22
C PHE A 418 4.96 3.79 -6.14
N LEU A 419 5.25 4.31 -7.32
CA LEU A 419 4.27 4.76 -8.30
C LEU A 419 4.29 3.84 -9.53
N PHE A 420 3.13 3.68 -10.16
CA PHE A 420 3.04 3.06 -11.49
C PHE A 420 3.29 4.09 -12.59
N SER A 421 4.07 3.71 -13.60
CA SER A 421 4.34 4.54 -14.77
C SER A 421 3.08 4.72 -15.64
N PRO A 422 3.05 5.71 -16.56
CA PRO A 422 2.00 5.81 -17.58
C PRO A 422 1.87 4.52 -18.43
N CYS A 423 2.99 3.88 -18.78
CA CYS A 423 2.99 2.61 -19.52
C CYS A 423 2.28 1.50 -18.74
N SER A 424 2.57 1.38 -17.45
CA SER A 424 1.97 0.37 -16.59
C SER A 424 0.47 0.58 -16.44
N LYS A 425 0.04 1.82 -16.18
CA LYS A 425 -1.38 2.18 -16.08
C LYS A 425 -2.14 1.85 -17.37
N HIS A 426 -1.57 2.19 -18.52
CA HIS A 426 -2.14 1.88 -19.83
C HIS A 426 -2.35 0.37 -20.04
N ARG A 427 -1.45 -0.48 -19.53
CA ARG A 427 -1.57 -1.94 -19.60
C ARG A 427 -2.59 -2.50 -18.60
N MET A 428 -2.65 -1.96 -17.39
CA MET A 428 -3.49 -2.48 -16.30
C MET A 428 -4.96 -2.09 -16.44
N SER A 429 -5.26 -0.87 -16.91
CA SER A 429 -6.63 -0.36 -17.06
C SER A 429 -7.61 -1.30 -17.81
N PRO A 430 -7.27 -1.84 -19.00
CA PRO A 430 -8.16 -2.78 -19.69
C PRO A 430 -8.35 -4.09 -18.93
N ILE A 431 -7.32 -4.58 -18.23
CA ILE A 431 -7.41 -5.81 -17.42
C ILE A 431 -8.36 -5.62 -16.24
N ILE A 432 -8.24 -4.50 -15.53
CA ILE A 432 -9.14 -4.12 -14.44
C ILE A 432 -10.59 -4.10 -14.95
N SER A 433 -10.82 -3.44 -16.09
CA SER A 433 -12.15 -3.27 -16.68
C SER A 433 -12.77 -4.59 -17.18
N MET A 434 -11.96 -5.53 -17.68
CA MET A 434 -12.44 -6.77 -18.28
C MET A 434 -12.40 -7.95 -17.33
N LYS A 435 -11.24 -8.26 -16.72
CA LYS A 435 -11.08 -9.38 -15.80
C LYS A 435 -11.59 -9.04 -14.40
N GLY A 436 -11.37 -7.83 -13.91
CA GLY A 436 -11.84 -7.41 -12.58
C GLY A 436 -13.34 -7.63 -12.38
N THR A 437 -14.16 -7.33 -13.39
CA THR A 437 -15.62 -7.55 -13.33
C THR A 437 -16.06 -9.01 -13.12
N GLN A 438 -15.16 -9.98 -13.29
CA GLN A 438 -15.46 -11.40 -13.10
C GLN A 438 -15.38 -11.86 -11.65
N CYS A 439 -14.56 -11.20 -10.82
CA CYS A 439 -14.29 -11.67 -9.47
C CYS A 439 -14.07 -10.57 -8.41
N PHE A 440 -13.97 -9.31 -8.82
CA PHE A 440 -13.92 -8.21 -7.85
C PHE A 440 -15.21 -8.16 -7.06
N ILE A 441 -15.08 -7.71 -5.83
CA ILE A 441 -16.19 -7.49 -4.92
C ILE A 441 -16.31 -6.00 -4.63
N ALA A 442 -17.50 -5.58 -4.23
CA ALA A 442 -17.66 -4.27 -3.64
C ALA A 442 -16.79 -4.22 -2.40
N HIS A 443 -16.15 -3.08 -2.16
CA HIS A 443 -15.42 -2.87 -0.92
C HIS A 443 -16.42 -2.96 0.25
N ASN A 444 -16.50 -4.13 0.88
CA ASN A 444 -17.46 -4.41 1.94
C ASN A 444 -17.03 -3.68 3.22
N ASN A 445 -17.33 -2.38 3.32
CA ASN A 445 -17.50 -1.67 4.59
C ASN A 445 -18.11 -0.25 4.50
N GLY A 446 -18.84 0.06 3.42
CA GLY A 446 -19.50 1.37 3.27
C GLY A 446 -18.51 2.54 3.05
N SER A 447 -19.07 3.73 2.83
CA SER A 447 -18.35 4.98 2.62
C SER A 447 -17.46 5.37 3.79
N TYR A 448 -16.35 6.06 3.50
CA TYR A 448 -15.41 6.61 4.47
C TYR A 448 -15.18 8.08 4.24
N CYS A 449 -15.85 8.84 5.09
CA CYS A 449 -15.60 10.26 5.08
C CYS A 449 -14.20 10.60 5.58
N GLY A 450 -13.40 11.20 4.70
CA GLY A 450 -12.06 11.73 4.96
C GLY A 450 -10.95 11.11 4.12
N ASN A 451 -11.27 10.30 3.09
CA ASN A 451 -10.31 9.75 2.13
C ASN A 451 -10.27 10.51 0.79
N LYS A 452 -11.03 11.61 0.67
CA LYS A 452 -11.12 12.48 -0.52
C LYS A 452 -11.82 11.82 -1.72
N ILE A 453 -12.62 10.79 -1.47
CA ILE A 453 -13.39 10.08 -2.50
C ILE A 453 -14.85 10.17 -2.09
N VAL A 454 -15.71 10.69 -2.96
CA VAL A 454 -17.15 10.73 -2.70
C VAL A 454 -17.73 9.33 -2.85
N GLU A 455 -18.11 8.71 -1.74
CA GLU A 455 -18.66 7.36 -1.69
C GLU A 455 -20.19 7.34 -1.43
N GLU A 456 -20.82 6.16 -1.44
CA GLU A 456 -22.27 6.04 -1.24
C GLU A 456 -22.71 6.59 0.14
N GLY A 457 -23.55 7.62 0.16
CA GLY A 457 -24.01 8.30 1.38
C GLY A 457 -23.25 9.58 1.74
N GLU A 458 -22.36 10.04 0.86
CA GLU A 458 -21.61 11.30 0.99
C GLU A 458 -21.99 12.27 -0.13
N ASP A 459 -22.10 13.56 0.18
CA ASP A 459 -22.33 14.61 -0.84
C ASP A 459 -21.01 15.18 -1.39
N CYS A 460 -19.92 15.03 -0.62
CA CYS A 460 -18.58 15.51 -0.92
C CYS A 460 -17.57 14.87 0.05
N ASP A 461 -16.29 14.78 -0.31
CA ASP A 461 -15.23 14.42 0.64
C ASP A 461 -13.99 15.28 0.39
N CYS A 462 -13.70 16.17 1.34
CA CYS A 462 -12.60 17.12 1.31
C CYS A 462 -11.39 16.67 2.13
N GLY A 463 -11.41 15.44 2.66
CA GLY A 463 -10.39 14.93 3.57
C GLY A 463 -10.64 15.33 5.03
N ARG A 464 -9.56 15.52 5.78
CA ARG A 464 -9.61 15.80 7.23
C ARG A 464 -10.05 17.24 7.56
N PRO A 465 -10.53 17.51 8.79
CA PRO A 465 -10.97 18.85 9.20
C PRO A 465 -9.94 19.96 9.03
N GLU A 466 -8.63 19.65 9.18
CA GLU A 466 -7.59 20.67 9.10
C GLU A 466 -7.31 21.13 7.66
N GLU A 467 -7.46 20.24 6.68
CA GLU A 467 -7.17 20.51 5.26
C GLU A 467 -8.42 20.91 4.48
N CYS A 468 -9.60 20.42 4.88
CA CYS A 468 -10.85 20.59 4.17
C CYS A 468 -11.19 22.05 3.82
N PRO A 469 -10.98 23.07 4.68
CA PRO A 469 -11.26 24.46 4.30
C PRO A 469 -10.42 24.98 3.12
N ALA A 470 -9.21 24.44 2.93
CA ALA A 470 -8.32 24.80 1.83
C ALA A 470 -8.58 23.96 0.57
N VAL A 471 -8.96 22.69 0.74
CA VAL A 471 -9.26 21.75 -0.36
C VAL A 471 -10.63 22.03 -0.96
N ASP A 472 -11.65 22.18 -0.10
CA ASP A 472 -13.02 22.39 -0.50
C ASP A 472 -13.81 23.12 0.60
N LYS A 473 -13.86 24.45 0.48
CA LYS A 473 -14.65 25.31 1.36
C LYS A 473 -16.16 25.01 1.33
N CYS A 474 -16.65 24.25 0.35
CA CYS A 474 -18.06 23.89 0.23
C CYS A 474 -18.43 22.64 1.04
N CYS A 475 -17.45 21.82 1.40
CA CYS A 475 -17.67 20.56 2.09
C CYS A 475 -17.46 20.65 3.61
N VAL A 476 -18.16 19.80 4.35
CA VAL A 476 -17.97 19.56 5.79
C VAL A 476 -17.12 18.32 5.96
N ALA A 477 -15.88 18.45 6.42
CA ALA A 477 -15.10 17.28 6.84
C ALA A 477 -15.72 16.60 8.06
N ARG A 478 -15.52 15.29 8.17
CA ARG A 478 -15.87 14.53 9.37
C ARG A 478 -15.03 14.98 10.55
N ASN A 479 -15.72 15.37 11.62
CA ASN A 479 -15.09 15.77 12.86
C ASN A 479 -15.70 14.99 14.03
N ASP A 480 -15.04 13.87 14.33
CA ASP A 480 -15.47 12.95 15.38
C ASP A 480 -15.32 13.53 16.80
N ALA A 481 -14.43 14.52 17.00
CA ALA A 481 -14.25 15.18 18.29
C ALA A 481 -15.49 15.99 18.72
N ILE A 482 -16.26 16.49 17.75
CA ILE A 482 -17.51 17.24 17.98
C ILE A 482 -18.75 16.55 17.40
N LYS A 483 -18.64 15.26 17.03
CA LYS A 483 -19.73 14.41 16.49
C LYS A 483 -20.39 14.98 15.22
N VAL A 484 -19.60 15.61 14.35
CA VAL A 484 -20.09 16.05 13.04
C VAL A 484 -19.90 14.89 12.04
N PRO A 485 -20.99 14.32 11.47
CA PRO A 485 -20.91 13.12 10.62
C PRO A 485 -20.07 13.30 9.35
N GLY A 486 -19.83 14.54 8.90
CA GLY A 486 -18.93 14.85 7.80
C GLY A 486 -19.41 14.38 6.42
N CYS A 487 -18.65 14.78 5.41
CA CYS A 487 -18.84 14.45 4.00
C CYS A 487 -20.21 14.80 3.45
N THR A 488 -20.68 15.97 3.90
CA THR A 488 -21.90 16.61 3.45
C THR A 488 -21.59 18.03 3.01
N VAL A 489 -22.38 18.54 2.07
CA VAL A 489 -22.25 19.93 1.65
C VAL A 489 -22.61 20.85 2.83
N ARG A 490 -21.84 21.91 3.03
CA ARG A 490 -22.07 22.88 4.12
C ARG A 490 -23.50 23.43 4.07
N PRO A 491 -24.15 23.64 5.23
CA PRO A 491 -25.47 24.27 5.26
C PRO A 491 -25.47 25.61 4.53
N GLY A 492 -26.40 25.79 3.59
CA GLY A 492 -26.53 26.99 2.75
C GLY A 492 -25.83 26.89 1.38
N ASN A 493 -24.94 25.92 1.19
CA ASN A 493 -24.32 25.65 -0.10
C ASN A 493 -25.15 24.65 -0.92
N GLN A 494 -24.96 24.65 -2.23
CA GLN A 494 -25.73 23.79 -3.14
C GLN A 494 -24.97 22.53 -3.58
N CYS A 495 -23.64 22.63 -3.68
CA CYS A 495 -22.75 21.59 -4.19
C CYS A 495 -21.33 21.78 -3.66
N SER A 496 -20.47 20.81 -3.98
CA SER A 496 -19.01 20.86 -3.84
C SER A 496 -18.37 20.82 -5.23
N TYR A 497 -17.39 21.68 -5.48
CA TYR A 497 -16.65 21.72 -6.75
C TYR A 497 -15.54 20.66 -6.84
N VAL A 498 -15.13 20.11 -5.70
CA VAL A 498 -14.24 18.94 -5.65
C VAL A 498 -15.02 17.65 -5.93
N ALA A 499 -16.30 17.60 -5.52
CA ALA A 499 -17.18 16.47 -5.82
C ALA A 499 -17.63 16.40 -7.29
N GLY A 500 -17.57 17.52 -8.04
CA GLY A 500 -17.94 17.51 -9.45
C GLY A 500 -17.72 18.85 -10.18
N THR A 501 -17.44 18.75 -11.48
CA THR A 501 -17.04 19.88 -12.36
C THR A 501 -18.16 20.87 -12.70
N CYS A 502 -19.41 20.58 -12.31
CA CYS A 502 -20.59 21.44 -12.54
C CYS A 502 -20.98 22.28 -11.32
N CYS A 503 -20.02 22.54 -10.42
CA CYS A 503 -20.18 23.41 -9.27
C CYS A 503 -19.15 24.54 -9.33
N THR A 504 -19.60 25.75 -9.03
CA THR A 504 -18.74 26.94 -8.93
C THR A 504 -17.93 26.91 -7.63
N GLU A 505 -16.84 27.68 -7.57
CA GLU A 505 -16.11 27.89 -6.32
C GLU A 505 -16.99 28.58 -5.26
N GLU A 506 -18.03 29.32 -5.64
CA GLU A 506 -19.03 29.88 -4.72
C GLU A 506 -20.03 28.84 -4.18
N CYS A 507 -19.79 27.55 -4.43
CA CYS A 507 -20.60 26.43 -3.96
C CYS A 507 -22.04 26.44 -4.53
N THR A 508 -22.21 27.00 -5.74
CA THR A 508 -23.47 27.04 -6.48
C THR A 508 -23.38 26.24 -7.77
N PHE A 509 -24.47 25.62 -8.19
CA PHE A 509 -24.50 24.86 -9.45
C PHE A 509 -24.30 25.78 -10.65
N ILE A 510 -23.57 25.28 -11.65
CA ILE A 510 -23.43 25.97 -12.93
C ILE A 510 -24.73 25.82 -13.74
N PRO A 511 -25.37 26.94 -14.15
CA PRO A 511 -26.59 26.88 -14.94
C PRO A 511 -26.41 26.25 -16.32
N GLU A 512 -27.41 25.48 -16.78
CA GLU A 512 -27.44 24.95 -18.16
C GLU A 512 -27.33 26.05 -19.22
N SER A 513 -27.86 27.26 -18.94
CA SER A 513 -27.76 28.41 -19.84
C SER A 513 -26.32 28.86 -20.11
N GLN A 514 -25.36 28.48 -19.26
CA GLN A 514 -23.93 28.76 -19.47
C GLN A 514 -23.26 27.73 -20.39
N ALA A 515 -23.93 26.61 -20.71
CA ALA A 515 -23.41 25.52 -21.55
C ALA A 515 -21.98 25.11 -21.17
N HIS A 516 -21.66 25.11 -19.87
CA HIS A 516 -20.32 24.81 -19.37
C HIS A 516 -19.95 23.37 -19.71
N VAL A 517 -18.83 23.21 -20.42
CA VAL A 517 -18.29 21.91 -20.81
C VAL A 517 -17.61 21.28 -19.60
N CYS A 518 -18.25 20.28 -19.02
CA CYS A 518 -17.75 19.54 -17.86
C CYS A 518 -16.91 18.32 -18.26
N GLN A 519 -17.03 17.86 -19.51
CA GLN A 519 -16.16 16.87 -20.12
C GLN A 519 -15.94 17.21 -21.60
N ALA A 520 -14.68 17.37 -22.00
CA ALA A 520 -14.32 17.66 -23.38
C ALA A 520 -14.53 16.44 -24.30
N GLU A 521 -14.67 16.69 -25.59
CA GLU A 521 -14.73 15.64 -26.61
C GLU A 521 -13.39 14.87 -26.70
N THR A 522 -13.48 13.56 -26.86
CA THR A 522 -12.34 12.64 -27.11
C THR A 522 -12.64 11.77 -28.33
N GLU A 523 -11.66 11.03 -28.84
CA GLU A 523 -11.86 10.10 -29.98
C GLU A 523 -12.99 9.08 -29.77
N CYS A 524 -13.37 8.81 -28.51
CA CYS A 524 -14.37 7.83 -28.13
C CYS A 524 -15.60 8.42 -27.42
N SER A 525 -15.67 9.74 -27.20
CA SER A 525 -16.76 10.38 -26.45
C SER A 525 -17.04 11.81 -26.92
N LEU A 526 -18.31 12.13 -27.18
CA LEU A 526 -18.74 13.50 -27.45
C LEU A 526 -18.64 14.40 -26.21
N GLU A 527 -18.57 15.72 -26.42
CA GLU A 527 -18.60 16.71 -25.34
C GLU A 527 -19.84 16.56 -24.44
N SER A 528 -19.64 16.79 -23.14
CA SER A 528 -20.72 16.81 -22.15
C SER A 528 -20.77 18.15 -21.43
N THR A 529 -21.98 18.64 -21.19
CA THR A 529 -22.23 19.95 -20.58
C THR A 529 -23.04 19.80 -19.31
N CYS A 530 -22.89 20.75 -18.38
CA CYS A 530 -23.64 20.76 -17.14
C CYS A 530 -25.15 20.90 -17.39
N LYS A 531 -25.95 20.00 -16.80
CA LYS A 531 -27.42 20.08 -16.76
C LYS A 531 -27.87 20.21 -15.30
N TYR A 532 -28.90 21.03 -15.04
CA TYR A 532 -29.44 21.27 -13.68
C TYR A 532 -30.12 20.01 -13.08
N PRO A 533 -30.35 19.93 -11.74
CA PRO A 533 -30.36 18.67 -11.00
C PRO A 533 -31.65 17.88 -11.29
N LEU A 534 -31.51 16.62 -11.71
CA LEU A 534 -32.65 15.74 -11.92
C LEU A 534 -33.13 15.17 -10.57
N ILE A 535 -34.40 15.41 -10.26
CA ILE A 535 -35.12 14.83 -9.12
C ILE A 535 -35.32 13.33 -9.40
N ARG A 536 -34.63 12.46 -8.64
CA ARG A 536 -34.83 11.01 -8.75
C ARG A 536 -35.98 10.56 -7.84
N SER A 537 -37.18 10.35 -8.39
CA SER A 537 -38.25 9.66 -7.65
C SER A 537 -38.01 8.15 -7.66
N ARG A 538 -38.35 7.45 -6.57
CA ARG A 538 -38.22 5.98 -6.44
C ARG A 538 -39.07 5.17 -7.43
N GLU A 539 -39.88 5.82 -8.29
CA GLU A 539 -40.80 5.16 -9.23
C GLU A 539 -40.62 5.54 -10.72
N GLY A 540 -39.54 6.25 -11.10
CA GLY A 540 -39.17 6.38 -12.51
C GLY A 540 -40.11 7.24 -13.39
N LYS A 541 -40.83 8.21 -12.81
CA LYS A 541 -41.52 9.27 -13.57
C LYS A 541 -41.15 10.66 -13.02
N PHE A 542 -40.89 11.58 -13.95
CA PHE A 542 -40.57 12.99 -13.68
C PHE A 542 -41.86 13.81 -13.57
N GLN A 543 -42.19 14.34 -12.39
CA GLN A 543 -43.16 15.43 -12.21
C GLN A 543 -42.76 16.33 -11.02
N GLN A 544 -43.17 17.60 -11.12
CA GLN A 544 -42.84 18.72 -10.24
C GLN A 544 -43.51 18.56 -8.86
N ILE A 545 -42.74 18.29 -7.80
CA ILE A 545 -43.25 18.17 -6.41
C ILE A 545 -42.33 18.94 -5.44
N ASP A 546 -42.96 19.47 -4.40
CA ASP A 546 -42.52 20.40 -3.36
C ASP A 546 -41.30 19.94 -2.51
N LEU A 547 -40.55 20.92 -2.00
CA LEU A 547 -39.18 20.84 -1.45
C LEU A 547 -39.09 20.23 -0.04
N GLY A 548 -39.23 18.89 0.07
CA GLY A 548 -39.18 18.18 1.36
C GLY A 548 -37.94 17.33 1.65
N GLU A 549 -37.48 16.49 0.71
CA GLU A 549 -36.37 15.54 0.90
C GLU A 549 -35.94 15.04 -0.49
N ILE A 550 -34.77 15.44 -1.00
CA ILE A 550 -34.31 15.11 -2.36
C ILE A 550 -32.79 14.85 -2.39
N ASP A 551 -32.38 13.67 -2.87
CA ASP A 551 -31.01 13.38 -3.31
C ASP A 551 -30.66 14.23 -4.54
N ARG A 552 -29.68 15.14 -4.41
CA ARG A 552 -29.25 16.04 -5.49
C ARG A 552 -28.13 15.39 -6.30
N LEU A 553 -28.44 14.81 -7.46
CA LEU A 553 -27.43 14.38 -8.42
C LEU A 553 -27.11 15.49 -9.42
N ILE A 554 -25.83 15.85 -9.47
CA ILE A 554 -25.23 16.72 -10.48
C ILE A 554 -24.96 15.86 -11.72
N MET A 555 -25.43 16.27 -12.90
CA MET A 555 -25.18 15.50 -14.12
C MET A 555 -24.40 16.31 -15.17
N CYS A 556 -23.28 15.72 -15.59
CA CYS A 556 -22.58 16.08 -16.81
C CYS A 556 -23.17 15.22 -17.93
N GLU A 557 -24.05 15.79 -18.75
CA GLU A 557 -24.80 15.03 -19.77
C GLU A 557 -24.34 15.38 -21.18
N ARG A 558 -24.36 14.35 -22.05
CA ARG A 558 -24.01 14.47 -23.45
C ARG A 558 -24.95 15.45 -24.15
N ARG A 559 -24.39 16.22 -25.08
CA ARG A 559 -25.18 17.13 -25.92
C ARG A 559 -26.04 16.31 -26.90
N GLY A 560 -27.35 16.19 -26.62
CA GLY A 560 -28.36 15.69 -27.56
C GLY A 560 -28.91 14.28 -27.33
N ALA A 561 -29.43 14.00 -26.13
CA ALA A 561 -30.35 12.88 -25.89
C ALA A 561 -31.80 13.37 -25.77
#